data_AF-A0A023FGC2-F1
#
_entry.id   AF-A0A023FGC2-F1
#
_cell.length_a   1.000
_cell.length_b   1.000
_cell.length_c   1.000
_cell.angle_alpha   90.00
_cell.angle_beta   90.00
_cell.angle_gamma   90.00
#
_symmetry.space_group_name_H-M   'P 1'
#
loop_
_entity.id
_entity.type
_entity.pdbx_description
1 polymer ?
#
loop_
_entity_poly.entity_id
_entity_poly.type
_entity_poly.pdbx_seq_one_letter_code
_entity_poly.pdbx_strand_id
1 'polypeptide(L)'
;AMASSVTVSVKICVASFLLLVTSGVRPIPEGTGGAWTTPHNSGALTRNTRVITDVYHGGHRMAEVFVDRNTGRLLHCNVYGDRYLIGHFLKSARSPAVIHATPHKMNRLLHLCLNLPPNRRPDYQRPSNHSLRNLSIFPGTKWCGAGNVATNVFDLGKARDSDMCCRDHDHSKDVIPAFRKKHGIRNHRFYTMSNCAEDRKLFNCFLNVGSFTSVSLGVTFFDVLKTRCFEYGYPTKCARYKSGKKS
;
A
#
# COMPACT_ATOMS: atom_id res chain seq x y z
N ALA A 1 28.77 47.37 7.61
CA ALA A 1 28.92 45.90 7.66
C ALA A 1 27.64 45.27 7.14
N MET A 2 27.65 44.71 5.92
CA MET A 2 26.50 43.99 5.38
C MET A 2 26.56 42.54 5.85
N ALA A 3 25.49 42.07 6.48
CA ALA A 3 25.36 40.68 6.89
C ALA A 3 25.23 39.79 5.63
N SER A 4 26.26 39.00 5.35
CA SER A 4 26.19 37.95 4.34
C SER A 4 25.13 36.93 4.74
N SER A 5 24.02 36.90 4.02
CA SER A 5 23.01 35.84 4.10
C SER A 5 23.64 34.53 3.64
N VAL A 6 24.06 33.68 4.57
CA VAL A 6 24.50 32.32 4.28
C VAL A 6 23.29 31.50 3.86
N THR A 7 23.01 31.44 2.56
CA THR A 7 22.04 30.49 2.00
C THR A 7 22.65 29.09 2.04
N VAL A 8 22.36 28.33 3.10
CA VAL A 8 22.66 26.89 3.12
C VAL A 8 21.74 26.20 2.11
N SER A 9 22.22 26.00 0.88
CA SER A 9 21.50 25.22 -0.13
C SER A 9 21.55 23.74 0.26
N VAL A 10 20.50 23.28 0.95
CA VAL A 10 20.27 21.86 1.21
C VAL A 10 19.99 21.18 -0.13
N LYS A 11 20.83 20.22 -0.54
CA LYS A 11 20.63 19.49 -1.80
C LYS A 11 19.68 18.32 -1.57
N ILE A 12 18.72 18.15 -2.47
CA ILE A 12 17.75 17.05 -2.35
C ILE A 12 18.30 15.79 -3.03
N CYS A 13 18.23 14.66 -2.31
CA CYS A 13 18.68 13.35 -2.79
C CYS A 13 17.50 12.48 -3.21
N VAL A 14 17.69 11.62 -4.21
CA VAL A 14 16.73 10.57 -4.58
C VAL A 14 17.21 9.24 -4.01
N ALA A 15 16.41 8.62 -3.14
CA ALA A 15 16.77 7.37 -2.47
C ALA A 15 15.96 6.18 -3.00
N SER A 16 16.57 4.98 -2.95
CA SER A 16 15.82 3.72 -3.03
C SER A 16 15.27 3.42 -1.66
N PHE A 17 14.00 3.01 -1.56
CA PHE A 17 13.39 2.70 -0.27
C PHE A 17 14.17 1.60 0.51
N LEU A 18 14.63 0.55 -0.19
CA LEU A 18 15.47 -0.51 0.41
C LEU A 18 16.75 0.00 1.12
N LEU A 19 17.36 1.09 0.64
CA LEU A 19 18.58 1.63 1.24
C LEU A 19 18.29 2.37 2.55
N LEU A 20 17.14 3.04 2.65
CA LEU A 20 16.75 3.83 3.82
C LEU A 20 16.42 2.96 5.03
N VAL A 21 15.88 1.75 4.82
CA VAL A 21 15.60 0.78 5.89
C VAL A 21 16.90 0.21 6.48
N THR A 22 17.95 0.08 5.66
CA THR A 22 19.25 -0.47 6.11
C THR A 22 20.21 0.57 6.71
N SER A 23 20.01 1.86 6.46
CA SER A 23 20.96 2.92 6.84
C SER A 23 20.78 3.50 8.25
N GLY A 24 20.00 2.86 9.13
CA GLY A 24 19.99 3.22 10.56
C GLY A 24 19.61 4.68 10.85
N VAL A 25 18.75 5.29 10.04
CA VAL A 25 18.21 6.62 10.33
C VAL A 25 17.26 6.47 11.53
N ARG A 26 17.62 7.16 12.61
CA ARG A 26 16.99 7.06 13.94
C ARG A 26 15.46 7.17 13.85
N PRO A 27 14.72 6.48 14.74
CA PRO A 27 13.29 6.72 14.93
C PRO A 27 13.06 8.23 15.11
N ILE A 28 12.08 8.78 14.40
CA ILE A 28 11.58 10.12 14.70
C ILE A 28 11.07 10.06 16.15
N PRO A 29 11.50 10.96 17.05
CA PRO A 29 11.05 10.95 18.43
C PRO A 29 9.53 11.09 18.48
N GLU A 30 8.90 10.20 19.26
CA GLU A 30 7.49 10.30 19.65
C GLU A 30 7.27 11.66 20.32
N GLY A 31 6.67 12.58 19.59
CA GLY A 31 6.66 13.98 20.01
C GLY A 31 5.77 14.84 19.13
N THR A 32 4.54 14.41 18.93
CA THR A 32 3.32 15.22 18.78
C THR A 32 2.20 14.24 18.47
N GLY A 33 1.33 14.04 19.47
CA GLY A 33 0.14 13.20 19.36
C GLY A 33 -0.84 13.78 18.35
N GLY A 34 -0.56 13.60 17.06
CA GLY A 34 -1.61 13.42 16.07
C GLY A 34 -2.26 12.09 16.43
N ALA A 35 -3.36 12.17 17.17
CA ALA A 35 -4.17 11.05 17.56
C ALA A 35 -4.28 10.06 16.40
N TRP A 36 -3.62 8.91 16.52
CA TRP A 36 -4.08 7.72 15.84
C TRP A 36 -5.48 7.53 16.38
N THR A 37 -6.46 8.06 15.65
CA THR A 37 -7.85 7.86 16.01
C THR A 37 -8.02 6.35 16.08
N THR A 38 -8.24 5.88 17.30
CA THR A 38 -8.79 4.57 17.62
C THR A 38 -9.78 4.17 16.52
N PRO A 39 -9.85 2.89 16.10
CA PRO A 39 -10.70 2.48 15.00
C PRO A 39 -12.13 3.00 15.22
N HIS A 40 -12.49 4.11 14.56
CA HIS A 40 -13.82 4.68 14.64
C HIS A 40 -14.72 3.84 13.74
N ASN A 41 -15.12 2.69 14.26
CA ASN A 41 -16.44 2.14 14.01
C ASN A 41 -16.72 1.00 15.00
N SER A 42 -17.86 1.12 15.69
CA SER A 42 -18.50 0.04 16.47
C SER A 42 -18.72 -1.24 15.64
N GLY A 43 -18.63 -1.17 14.30
CA GLY A 43 -18.69 -2.30 13.37
C GLY A 43 -17.35 -2.97 13.03
N ALA A 44 -16.23 -2.57 13.64
CA ALA A 44 -14.95 -3.31 13.56
C ALA A 44 -14.90 -4.47 14.58
N LEU A 45 -15.60 -4.33 15.71
CA LEU A 45 -15.67 -5.35 16.77
C LEU A 45 -16.43 -6.64 16.37
N THR A 46 -17.30 -6.55 15.35
CA THR A 46 -18.14 -7.66 14.86
C THR A 46 -17.62 -8.33 13.60
N ARG A 47 -16.46 -7.94 13.07
CA ARG A 47 -15.89 -8.52 11.84
C ARG A 47 -14.72 -9.44 12.14
N ASN A 48 -14.74 -10.61 11.52
CA ASN A 48 -13.60 -11.51 11.48
C ASN A 48 -13.09 -11.60 10.03
N THR A 49 -11.80 -11.38 9.82
CA THR A 49 -11.17 -11.42 8.50
C THR A 49 -10.46 -12.76 8.33
N ARG A 50 -10.66 -13.40 7.18
CA ARG A 50 -9.97 -14.66 6.84
C ARG A 50 -9.34 -14.55 5.45
N VAL A 51 -8.16 -15.12 5.29
CA VAL A 51 -7.46 -15.19 4.00
C VAL A 51 -7.54 -16.62 3.50
N ILE A 52 -8.07 -16.82 2.30
CA ILE A 52 -8.31 -18.13 1.71
C ILE A 52 -7.60 -18.19 0.36
N THR A 53 -6.88 -19.28 0.05
CA THR A 53 -6.15 -19.41 -1.22
C THR A 53 -6.12 -20.83 -1.75
N ASP A 54 -6.10 -20.97 -3.07
CA ASP A 54 -5.95 -22.25 -3.77
C ASP A 54 -4.57 -22.47 -4.40
N VAL A 55 -3.61 -21.56 -4.14
CA VAL A 55 -2.26 -21.61 -4.70
C VAL A 55 -1.52 -22.90 -4.33
N TYR A 56 -1.77 -23.44 -3.13
CA TYR A 56 -1.18 -24.70 -2.67
C TYR A 56 -1.68 -25.93 -3.44
N HIS A 57 -2.76 -25.79 -4.21
CA HIS A 57 -3.30 -26.83 -5.09
C HIS A 57 -3.10 -26.47 -6.58
N GLY A 58 -2.12 -25.62 -6.90
CA GLY A 58 -1.82 -25.22 -8.28
C GLY A 58 -2.72 -24.13 -8.84
N GLY A 59 -3.63 -23.58 -8.02
CA GLY A 59 -4.39 -22.39 -8.38
C GLY A 59 -3.55 -21.11 -8.35
N HIS A 60 -4.21 -19.98 -8.53
CA HIS A 60 -3.59 -18.66 -8.56
C HIS A 60 -4.48 -17.59 -7.90
N ARG A 61 -5.39 -18.03 -7.01
CA ARG A 61 -6.43 -17.17 -6.45
C ARG A 61 -6.28 -17.07 -4.96
N MET A 62 -6.53 -15.86 -4.46
CA MET A 62 -6.61 -15.58 -3.04
C MET A 62 -7.77 -14.64 -2.77
N ALA A 63 -8.46 -14.85 -1.66
CA ALA A 63 -9.55 -14.01 -1.23
C ALA A 63 -9.37 -13.60 0.23
N GLU A 64 -9.48 -12.31 0.50
CA GLU A 64 -9.66 -11.76 1.84
C GLU A 64 -11.16 -11.63 2.08
N VAL A 65 -11.70 -12.46 2.97
CA VAL A 65 -13.13 -12.51 3.27
C VAL A 65 -13.42 -11.89 4.62
N PHE A 66 -14.47 -11.08 4.67
CA PHE A 66 -14.95 -10.44 5.87
C PHE A 66 -16.23 -11.15 6.28
N VAL A 67 -16.24 -11.77 7.45
CA VAL A 67 -17.41 -12.47 7.98
C VAL A 67 -17.90 -11.79 9.26
N ASP A 68 -19.21 -11.85 9.46
CA ASP A 68 -19.82 -11.46 10.73
C ASP A 68 -19.38 -12.44 11.83
N ARG A 69 -18.86 -11.91 12.93
CA ARG A 69 -18.32 -12.70 14.05
C ARG A 69 -19.39 -13.50 14.77
N ASN A 70 -20.63 -13.00 14.81
CA ASN A 70 -21.72 -13.59 15.57
C ASN A 70 -22.51 -14.58 14.71
N THR A 71 -22.78 -14.23 13.45
CA THR A 71 -23.61 -15.06 12.56
C THR A 71 -22.80 -15.93 11.61
N GLY A 72 -21.48 -15.71 11.49
CA GLY A 72 -20.63 -16.36 10.49
C GLY A 72 -20.95 -15.98 9.04
N ARG A 73 -21.84 -14.99 8.82
CA ARG A 73 -22.30 -14.64 7.48
C ARG A 73 -21.22 -13.88 6.72
N LEU A 74 -21.03 -14.23 5.45
CA LEU A 74 -20.17 -13.48 4.55
C LEU A 74 -20.69 -12.06 4.33
N LEU A 75 -19.87 -11.08 4.69
CA LEU A 75 -20.18 -9.66 4.57
C LEU A 75 -19.61 -9.07 3.29
N HIS A 76 -18.37 -9.44 2.94
CA HIS A 76 -17.64 -8.92 1.78
C HIS A 76 -16.48 -9.86 1.41
N CYS A 77 -15.98 -9.74 0.18
CA CYS A 77 -14.72 -10.37 -0.26
C CYS A 77 -13.88 -9.40 -1.09
N ASN A 78 -12.57 -9.39 -0.88
CA ASN A 78 -11.62 -8.90 -1.87
C ASN A 78 -10.98 -10.12 -2.54
N VAL A 79 -10.91 -10.15 -3.87
CA VAL A 79 -10.39 -11.31 -4.62
C VAL A 79 -9.20 -10.87 -5.48
N TYR A 80 -8.17 -11.70 -5.48
CA TYR A 80 -6.89 -11.46 -6.13
C TYR A 80 -6.50 -12.66 -6.99
N GLY A 81 -5.94 -12.39 -8.17
CA GLY A 81 -5.56 -13.41 -9.16
C GLY A 81 -4.10 -13.35 -9.60
N ASP A 82 -3.29 -12.44 -9.04
CA ASP A 82 -1.90 -12.29 -9.45
C ASP A 82 -0.98 -13.24 -8.68
N ARG A 83 -0.44 -14.24 -9.39
CA ARG A 83 0.41 -15.29 -8.79
C ARG A 83 1.67 -14.72 -8.12
N TYR A 84 2.23 -13.63 -8.64
CA TYR A 84 3.45 -13.02 -8.10
C TYR A 84 3.17 -12.30 -6.78
N LEU A 85 2.16 -11.44 -6.75
CA LEU A 85 1.74 -10.71 -5.54
C LEU A 85 1.27 -11.66 -4.44
N ILE A 86 0.48 -12.68 -4.81
CA ILE A 86 0.03 -13.70 -3.85
C ILE A 86 1.22 -14.48 -3.30
N GLY A 87 2.15 -14.90 -4.17
CA GLY A 87 3.35 -15.61 -3.76
C GLY A 87 4.24 -14.80 -2.82
N HIS A 88 4.37 -13.49 -3.05
CA HIS A 88 5.13 -12.61 -2.17
C HIS A 88 4.43 -12.41 -0.83
N PHE A 89 3.10 -12.23 -0.82
CA PHE A 89 2.33 -12.18 0.43
C PHE A 89 2.56 -13.42 1.29
N LEU A 90 2.44 -14.62 0.71
CA LEU A 90 2.60 -15.88 1.44
C LEU A 90 4.00 -16.05 2.05
N LYS A 91 5.02 -15.38 1.50
CA LYS A 91 6.40 -15.41 2.00
C LYS A 91 6.69 -14.31 3.04
N SER A 92 6.13 -13.12 2.83
CA SER A 92 6.42 -11.93 3.64
C SER A 92 5.50 -11.78 4.83
N ALA A 93 4.26 -12.25 4.73
CA ALA A 93 3.32 -12.18 5.84
C ALA A 93 3.74 -13.20 6.90
N ARG A 94 4.05 -12.73 8.11
CA ARG A 94 4.07 -13.55 9.33
C ARG A 94 2.62 -13.96 9.71
N SER A 95 1.83 -14.46 8.76
CA SER A 95 0.40 -14.69 8.95
C SER A 95 0.12 -16.18 9.17
N PRO A 96 -0.20 -16.62 10.40
CA PRO A 96 -0.45 -18.03 10.70
C PRO A 96 -1.88 -18.51 10.34
N ALA A 97 -2.72 -17.70 9.66
CA ALA A 97 -4.13 -18.01 9.44
C ALA A 97 -4.56 -17.98 7.96
N VAL A 98 -3.67 -18.36 7.04
CA VAL A 98 -4.05 -18.59 5.64
C VAL A 98 -4.74 -19.94 5.52
N ILE A 99 -5.98 -19.94 5.01
CA ILE A 99 -6.78 -21.14 4.82
C ILE A 99 -6.52 -21.70 3.42
N HIS A 100 -5.99 -22.91 3.36
CA HIS A 100 -5.81 -23.65 2.12
C HIS A 100 -7.16 -24.19 1.63
N ALA A 101 -7.56 -23.81 0.41
CA ALA A 101 -8.78 -24.28 -0.23
C ALA A 101 -8.45 -25.03 -1.51
N THR A 102 -9.15 -26.12 -1.78
CA THR A 102 -9.10 -26.77 -3.09
C THR A 102 -9.68 -25.85 -4.17
N PRO A 103 -9.33 -26.03 -5.45
CA PRO A 103 -9.89 -25.22 -6.54
C PRO A 103 -11.43 -25.23 -6.56
N HIS A 104 -12.05 -26.36 -6.21
CA HIS A 104 -13.50 -26.49 -6.07
C HIS A 104 -14.05 -25.65 -4.91
N LYS A 105 -13.44 -25.70 -3.72
CA LYS A 105 -13.84 -24.87 -2.57
C LYS A 105 -13.67 -23.38 -2.89
N MET A 106 -12.60 -23.02 -3.59
CA MET A 106 -12.37 -21.65 -4.07
C MET A 106 -13.45 -21.22 -5.07
N ASN A 107 -13.80 -22.04 -6.06
CA ASN A 107 -14.89 -21.74 -6.99
C ASN A 107 -16.20 -21.46 -6.24
N ARG A 108 -16.55 -22.31 -5.26
CA ARG A 108 -17.73 -22.12 -4.43
C ARG A 108 -17.68 -20.80 -3.66
N LEU A 109 -16.53 -20.45 -3.09
CA LEU A 109 -16.35 -19.16 -2.42
C LEU A 109 -16.55 -17.98 -3.37
N LEU A 110 -15.94 -18.02 -4.55
CA LEU A 110 -16.09 -16.97 -5.56
C LEU A 110 -17.55 -16.81 -6.00
N HIS A 111 -18.28 -17.90 -6.18
CA HIS A 111 -19.72 -17.86 -6.44
C HIS A 111 -20.50 -17.17 -5.31
N LEU A 112 -20.18 -17.45 -4.05
CA LEU A 112 -20.82 -16.78 -2.90
C LEU A 112 -20.51 -15.28 -2.89
N CYS A 113 -19.24 -14.91 -3.13
CA CYS A 113 -18.81 -13.53 -3.19
C CYS A 113 -19.56 -12.76 -4.31
N LEU A 114 -19.65 -13.32 -5.51
CA LEU A 114 -20.33 -12.68 -6.65
C LEU A 114 -21.85 -12.52 -6.45
N ASN A 115 -22.46 -13.39 -5.66
CA ASN A 115 -23.89 -13.36 -5.35
C ASN A 115 -24.26 -12.49 -4.14
N LEU A 116 -23.31 -11.75 -3.55
CA LEU A 116 -23.63 -10.76 -2.51
C LEU A 116 -24.52 -9.63 -3.06
N PRO A 117 -25.30 -8.95 -2.21
CA PRO A 117 -26.05 -7.75 -2.59
C PRO A 117 -25.12 -6.70 -3.24
N PRO A 118 -25.59 -5.88 -4.20
CA PRO A 118 -24.73 -4.95 -4.96
C PRO A 118 -23.76 -4.11 -4.10
N ASN A 119 -24.23 -3.57 -2.96
CA ASN A 119 -23.42 -2.76 -2.02
C ASN A 119 -22.35 -3.55 -1.24
N ARG A 120 -22.33 -4.87 -1.41
CA ARG A 120 -21.45 -5.84 -0.73
C ARG A 120 -20.73 -6.77 -1.71
N ARG A 121 -20.97 -6.63 -3.01
CA ARG A 121 -20.23 -7.39 -4.02
C ARG A 121 -18.76 -7.03 -3.96
N PRO A 122 -17.86 -8.00 -4.21
CA PRO A 122 -16.44 -7.72 -4.42
C PRO A 122 -16.30 -6.62 -5.44
N ASP A 123 -15.36 -5.72 -5.22
CA ASP A 123 -14.89 -4.82 -6.26
C ASP A 123 -14.10 -5.67 -7.28
N TYR A 124 -14.84 -6.42 -8.10
CA TYR A 124 -14.31 -7.09 -9.26
C TYR A 124 -14.39 -6.07 -10.38
N GLN A 125 -13.26 -5.42 -10.69
CA GLN A 125 -13.14 -4.57 -11.88
C GLN A 125 -13.33 -5.47 -13.11
N ARG A 126 -14.58 -5.66 -13.51
CA ARG A 126 -14.91 -6.04 -14.87
C ARG A 126 -14.37 -4.91 -15.75
N PRO A 127 -13.48 -5.17 -16.71
CA PRO A 127 -12.95 -4.10 -17.56
C PRO A 127 -14.11 -3.55 -18.39
N SER A 128 -14.74 -2.48 -17.91
CA SER A 128 -15.68 -1.68 -18.69
C SER A 128 -14.90 -0.60 -19.41
N ASN A 129 -15.26 -0.39 -20.67
CA ASN A 129 -14.55 0.42 -21.66
C ASN A 129 -14.58 1.95 -21.42
N HIS A 130 -14.65 2.40 -20.17
CA HIS A 130 -14.61 3.81 -19.81
C HIS A 130 -13.56 4.06 -18.71
N SER A 131 -12.47 4.69 -19.14
CA SER A 131 -11.41 5.32 -18.35
C SER A 131 -10.38 4.39 -17.71
N LEU A 132 -9.16 4.45 -18.25
CA LEU A 132 -7.91 3.93 -17.68
C LEU A 132 -7.60 4.44 -16.25
N ARG A 133 -8.41 5.35 -15.69
CA ARG A 133 -8.34 5.79 -14.28
C ARG A 133 -8.72 4.68 -13.29
N ASN A 134 -9.68 3.81 -13.64
CA ASN A 134 -10.18 2.80 -12.70
C ASN A 134 -9.32 1.52 -12.66
N LEU A 135 -8.38 1.35 -13.59
CA LEU A 135 -7.43 0.23 -13.58
C LEU A 135 -6.28 0.43 -12.57
N SER A 136 -6.26 1.55 -11.84
CA SER A 136 -5.13 1.98 -11.02
C SER A 136 -5.40 1.95 -9.50
N ILE A 137 -6.63 1.73 -9.05
CA ILE A 137 -6.97 1.64 -7.61
C ILE A 137 -6.98 0.17 -7.19
N PHE A 138 -6.29 -0.13 -6.09
CA PHE A 138 -6.17 -1.47 -5.56
C PHE A 138 -7.54 -2.01 -5.08
N PRO A 139 -7.92 -3.26 -5.38
CA PRO A 139 -9.23 -3.79 -5.02
C PRO A 139 -9.53 -3.68 -3.52
N GLY A 140 -10.75 -3.22 -3.21
CA GLY A 140 -11.19 -3.03 -1.83
C GLY A 140 -10.73 -1.73 -1.18
N THR A 141 -10.05 -0.85 -1.93
CA THR A 141 -9.56 0.47 -1.48
C THR A 141 -10.16 1.58 -2.35
N LYS A 142 -10.03 2.83 -1.92
CA LYS A 142 -10.43 4.01 -2.70
C LYS A 142 -9.30 5.00 -2.91
N TRP A 143 -8.26 4.92 -2.08
CA TRP A 143 -7.11 5.83 -2.05
C TRP A 143 -5.81 5.17 -2.50
N CYS A 144 -5.74 3.84 -2.56
CA CYS A 144 -4.50 3.17 -2.90
C CYS A 144 -4.35 3.00 -4.42
N GLY A 145 -3.80 4.01 -5.09
CA GLY A 145 -3.57 3.94 -6.53
C GLY A 145 -3.16 5.25 -7.20
N ALA A 146 -3.39 5.35 -8.51
CA ALA A 146 -3.15 6.59 -9.25
C ALA A 146 -4.25 7.63 -8.95
N GLY A 147 -4.00 8.45 -7.92
CA GLY A 147 -5.03 9.31 -7.33
C GLY A 147 -5.99 8.49 -6.48
N ASN A 148 -7.23 8.96 -6.34
CA ASN A 148 -8.27 8.27 -5.58
C ASN A 148 -9.63 8.36 -6.27
N VAL A 149 -10.54 7.46 -5.90
CA VAL A 149 -11.95 7.41 -6.32
C VAL A 149 -12.90 7.72 -5.16
N ALA A 150 -12.36 8.29 -4.08
CA ALA A 150 -13.12 8.66 -2.90
C ALA A 150 -13.98 9.90 -3.18
N THR A 151 -15.23 9.89 -2.71
CA THR A 151 -16.14 11.03 -2.84
C THR A 151 -15.82 12.15 -1.85
N ASN A 152 -15.16 11.81 -0.74
CA ASN A 152 -14.69 12.73 0.30
C ASN A 152 -13.60 12.07 1.15
N VAL A 153 -12.95 12.84 2.03
CA VAL A 153 -11.82 12.40 2.90
C VAL A 153 -12.17 11.22 3.83
N PHE A 154 -13.44 11.02 4.16
CA PHE A 154 -13.89 9.91 5.01
C PHE A 154 -14.37 8.70 4.21
N ASP A 155 -14.46 8.83 2.88
CA ASP A 155 -14.92 7.77 1.99
C ASP A 155 -13.80 6.75 1.76
N LEU A 156 -13.83 5.70 2.58
CA LEU A 156 -12.87 4.60 2.56
C LEU A 156 -13.48 3.34 1.96
N GLY A 157 -12.62 2.55 1.33
CA GLY A 157 -12.90 1.22 0.84
C GLY A 157 -13.14 0.21 1.97
N LYS A 158 -13.35 -1.04 1.56
CA LYS A 158 -13.67 -2.15 2.47
C LYS A 158 -12.45 -2.62 3.27
N ALA A 159 -11.27 -2.57 2.66
CA ALA A 159 -9.98 -2.73 3.34
C ALA A 159 -9.60 -1.44 4.07
N ARG A 160 -10.47 -1.04 5.01
CA ARG A 160 -10.50 0.32 5.57
C ARG A 160 -9.16 0.77 6.15
N ASP A 161 -8.52 -0.06 6.96
CA ASP A 161 -7.29 0.32 7.65
C ASP A 161 -6.11 0.46 6.66
N SER A 162 -6.04 -0.43 5.66
CA SER A 162 -5.08 -0.32 4.56
C SER A 162 -5.32 0.93 3.71
N ASP A 163 -6.59 1.25 3.45
CA ASP A 163 -6.99 2.41 2.64
C ASP A 163 -6.73 3.73 3.36
N MET A 164 -6.84 3.75 4.70
CA MET A 164 -6.43 4.90 5.51
C MET A 164 -4.95 5.21 5.36
N CYS A 165 -4.07 4.19 5.31
CA CYS A 165 -2.64 4.41 5.07
C CYS A 165 -2.40 5.16 3.75
N CYS A 166 -3.10 4.78 2.67
CA CYS A 166 -2.98 5.42 1.37
C CYS A 166 -3.59 6.82 1.36
N ARG A 167 -4.76 7.02 1.99
CA ARG A 167 -5.36 8.35 2.13
C ARG A 167 -4.42 9.32 2.81
N ASP A 168 -3.80 8.90 3.91
CA ASP A 168 -2.91 9.75 4.68
C ASP A 168 -1.64 10.06 3.88
N HIS A 169 -1.14 9.11 3.08
CA HIS A 169 -0.05 9.34 2.11
C HIS A 169 -0.43 10.30 0.98
N ASP A 170 -1.65 10.21 0.44
CA ASP A 170 -2.19 11.09 -0.60
C ASP A 170 -2.26 12.57 -0.15
N HIS A 171 -2.38 12.82 1.15
CA HIS A 171 -2.38 14.17 1.73
C HIS A 171 -0.97 14.77 1.90
N SER A 172 0.08 14.09 1.43
CA SER A 172 1.45 14.60 1.43
C SER A 172 1.56 15.93 0.67
N LYS A 173 1.97 16.99 1.39
CA LYS A 173 2.08 18.34 0.81
C LYS A 173 3.31 18.53 -0.07
N ASP A 174 4.37 17.75 0.17
CA ASP A 174 5.61 17.86 -0.60
C ASP A 174 5.80 16.66 -1.52
N VAL A 175 5.32 16.83 -2.75
CA VAL A 175 5.41 15.84 -3.82
C VAL A 175 5.94 16.45 -5.12
N ILE A 176 6.50 15.61 -5.98
CA ILE A 176 6.87 15.90 -7.37
C ILE A 176 5.98 15.04 -8.27
N PRO A 177 4.95 15.62 -8.92
CA PRO A 177 4.05 14.85 -9.78
C PRO A 177 4.79 14.13 -10.92
N ALA A 178 4.16 13.11 -11.48
CA ALA A 178 4.71 12.36 -12.62
C ALA A 178 5.14 13.30 -13.75
N PHE A 179 6.34 13.07 -14.29
CA PHE A 179 6.94 13.86 -15.38
C PHE A 179 7.16 15.36 -15.08
N ARG A 180 6.99 15.82 -13.84
CA ARG A 180 7.20 17.21 -13.43
C ARG A 180 8.56 17.41 -12.76
N LYS A 181 8.98 18.68 -12.64
CA LYS A 181 10.21 19.10 -11.97
C LYS A 181 9.85 19.96 -10.76
N LYS A 182 10.46 19.67 -9.62
CA LYS A 182 10.36 20.46 -8.39
C LYS A 182 11.67 20.31 -7.62
N HIS A 183 12.07 21.33 -6.87
CA HIS A 183 13.29 21.30 -6.05
C HIS A 183 14.58 20.93 -6.81
N GLY A 184 14.68 21.32 -8.08
CA GLY A 184 15.82 20.94 -8.94
C GLY A 184 15.81 19.48 -9.43
N ILE A 185 14.90 18.63 -8.95
CA ILE A 185 14.75 17.23 -9.35
C ILE A 185 13.64 17.08 -10.39
N ARG A 186 13.90 16.33 -11.46
CA ARG A 186 12.88 15.93 -12.43
C ARG A 186 12.41 14.51 -12.14
N ASN A 187 11.11 14.35 -11.88
CA ASN A 187 10.50 13.04 -11.74
C ASN A 187 10.26 12.45 -13.14
N HIS A 188 11.07 11.46 -13.55
CA HIS A 188 10.90 10.77 -14.83
C HIS A 188 9.93 9.58 -14.77
N ARG A 189 9.30 9.36 -13.61
CA ARG A 189 8.39 8.23 -13.38
C ARG A 189 6.96 8.62 -13.72
N PHE A 190 6.16 7.59 -14.03
CA PHE A 190 4.74 7.71 -14.31
C PHE A 190 3.88 7.82 -13.04
N TYR A 191 4.50 7.78 -11.86
CA TYR A 191 3.86 7.95 -10.56
C TYR A 191 4.40 9.19 -9.83
N THR A 192 3.62 9.70 -8.87
CA THR A 192 4.02 10.82 -8.01
C THR A 192 5.17 10.43 -7.10
N MET A 193 6.22 11.25 -7.04
CA MET A 193 7.35 11.06 -6.14
C MET A 193 7.13 11.87 -4.86
N SER A 194 7.08 11.21 -3.71
CA SER A 194 6.86 11.79 -2.38
C SER A 194 8.16 12.00 -1.62
N ASN A 195 8.08 12.75 -0.52
CA ASN A 195 9.19 12.85 0.42
C ASN A 195 9.45 11.50 1.09
N CYS A 196 10.71 11.13 1.31
CA CYS A 196 11.08 9.86 1.93
C CYS A 196 10.53 9.67 3.35
N ALA A 197 10.20 10.75 4.07
CA ALA A 197 9.50 10.66 5.35
C ALA A 197 8.07 10.11 5.19
N GLU A 198 7.36 10.51 4.13
CA GLU A 198 5.98 10.05 3.87
C GLU A 198 5.95 8.61 3.39
N ASP A 199 6.90 8.20 2.55
CA ASP A 199 7.01 6.79 2.12
C ASP A 199 7.36 5.86 3.30
N ARG A 200 8.18 6.32 4.26
CA ARG A 200 8.47 5.57 5.49
C ARG A 200 7.22 5.41 6.37
N LYS A 201 6.42 6.48 6.52
CA LYS A 201 5.14 6.41 7.23
C LYS A 201 4.19 5.43 6.56
N LEU A 202 4.06 5.49 5.24
CA LEU A 202 3.22 4.57 4.46
C LEU A 202 3.64 3.11 4.69
N PHE A 203 4.93 2.82 4.57
CA PHE A 203 5.47 1.48 4.81
C PHE A 203 5.19 0.97 6.22
N ASN A 204 5.46 1.78 7.25
CA ASN A 204 5.19 1.42 8.64
C ASN A 204 3.70 1.24 8.90
N CYS A 205 2.84 2.05 8.29
CA CYS A 205 1.39 1.88 8.37
C CYS A 205 0.96 0.53 7.80
N PHE A 206 1.45 0.13 6.62
CA PHE A 206 1.15 -1.18 6.04
C PHE A 206 1.63 -2.36 6.89
N LEU A 207 2.82 -2.24 7.49
CA LEU A 207 3.35 -3.23 8.42
C LEU A 207 2.47 -3.38 9.67
N ASN A 208 2.04 -2.26 10.24
CA ASN A 208 1.20 -2.25 11.45
C ASN A 208 -0.20 -2.80 11.18
N VAL A 209 -0.78 -2.52 10.00
CA VAL A 209 -2.09 -3.08 9.61
C VAL A 209 -1.98 -4.60 9.39
N GLY A 210 -0.93 -5.07 8.71
CA GLY A 210 -0.64 -6.51 8.58
C GLY A 210 -1.70 -7.37 7.86
N SER A 211 -2.70 -6.75 7.23
CA SER A 211 -3.73 -7.43 6.43
C SER A 211 -3.16 -7.95 5.12
N PHE A 212 -3.91 -8.81 4.41
CA PHE A 212 -3.52 -9.21 3.07
C PHE A 212 -3.38 -7.99 2.16
N THR A 213 -4.40 -7.14 2.18
CA THR A 213 -4.43 -5.92 1.36
C THR A 213 -3.22 -5.02 1.64
N SER A 214 -2.88 -4.75 2.90
CA SER A 214 -1.75 -3.86 3.24
C SER A 214 -0.40 -4.46 2.86
N VAL A 215 -0.18 -5.76 3.06
CA VAL A 215 1.07 -6.41 2.65
C VAL A 215 1.19 -6.40 1.12
N SER A 216 0.13 -6.74 0.38
CA SER A 216 0.16 -6.69 -1.08
C SER A 216 0.39 -5.27 -1.62
N LEU A 217 -0.17 -4.26 -0.98
CA LEU A 217 0.12 -2.86 -1.30
C LEU A 217 1.59 -2.52 -1.04
N GLY A 218 2.13 -2.92 0.11
CA GLY A 218 3.56 -2.76 0.41
C GLY A 218 4.46 -3.36 -0.68
N VAL A 219 4.21 -4.60 -1.08
CA VAL A 219 4.95 -5.27 -2.17
C VAL A 219 4.78 -4.52 -3.49
N THR A 220 3.56 -4.08 -3.80
CA THR A 220 3.27 -3.36 -5.03
C THR A 220 4.07 -2.05 -5.11
N PHE A 221 4.05 -1.25 -4.04
CA PHE A 221 4.76 0.03 -4.01
C PHE A 221 6.29 -0.15 -3.97
N PHE A 222 6.78 -0.97 -3.06
CA PHE A 222 8.20 -0.97 -2.72
C PHE A 222 9.04 -2.01 -3.47
N ASP A 223 8.46 -3.13 -3.91
CA ASP A 223 9.18 -4.22 -4.58
C ASP A 223 8.89 -4.29 -6.09
N VAL A 224 7.62 -4.09 -6.49
CA VAL A 224 7.20 -4.11 -7.90
C VAL A 224 7.47 -2.76 -8.57
N LEU A 225 6.86 -1.69 -8.08
CA LEU A 225 7.04 -0.34 -8.63
C LEU A 225 8.41 0.25 -8.27
N LYS A 226 9.03 -0.25 -7.19
CA LYS A 226 10.32 0.23 -6.66
C LYS A 226 10.29 1.73 -6.50
N THR A 227 9.25 2.23 -5.83
CA THR A 227 9.02 3.66 -5.62
C THR A 227 10.29 4.33 -5.12
N ARG A 228 10.51 5.54 -5.64
CA ARG A 228 11.63 6.38 -5.27
C ARG A 228 11.05 7.59 -4.58
N CYS A 229 11.78 8.09 -3.61
CA CYS A 229 11.41 9.25 -2.82
C CYS A 229 12.53 10.28 -2.87
N PHE A 230 12.22 11.50 -2.45
CA PHE A 230 13.21 12.56 -2.30
C PHE A 230 13.32 13.02 -0.84
N GLU A 231 14.49 13.48 -0.42
CA GLU A 231 14.69 14.01 0.94
C GLU A 231 15.71 15.15 0.93
N TYR A 232 15.52 16.11 1.83
CA TYR A 232 16.45 17.21 2.04
C TYR A 232 17.65 16.71 2.84
N GLY A 233 18.86 16.82 2.29
CA GLY A 233 20.07 16.39 2.97
C GLY A 233 21.29 17.23 2.65
N TYR A 234 22.36 17.03 3.42
CA TYR A 234 23.67 17.52 3.03
C TYR A 234 24.14 16.75 1.78
N PRO A 235 24.93 17.37 0.87
CA PRO A 235 25.47 16.68 -0.28
C PRO A 235 26.24 15.43 0.13
N THR A 236 25.60 14.28 0.01
CA THR A 236 26.28 12.99 0.11
C THR A 236 26.88 12.72 -1.27
N LYS A 237 28.20 12.51 -1.33
CA LYS A 237 28.77 11.87 -2.51
C LYS A 237 28.14 10.50 -2.57
N CYS A 238 27.32 10.22 -3.60
CA CYS A 238 26.72 8.90 -3.79
C CYS A 238 27.84 7.85 -3.74
N ALA A 239 27.82 6.96 -2.76
CA ALA A 239 28.75 5.84 -2.75
C ALA A 239 28.45 4.99 -3.99
N ARG A 240 29.40 4.89 -4.92
CA ARG A 240 29.29 3.95 -6.04
C ARG A 240 29.18 2.55 -5.46
N TYR A 241 28.13 1.84 -5.80
CA TYR A 241 27.99 0.42 -5.49
C TYR A 241 29.20 -0.31 -6.10
N LYS A 242 30.14 -0.75 -5.26
CA LYS A 242 31.19 -1.66 -5.71
C LYS A 242 30.54 -3.04 -5.81
N SER A 243 30.18 -3.44 -7.02
CA SER A 243 29.90 -4.85 -7.30
C SER A 243 31.19 -5.63 -7.00
N GLY A 244 31.25 -6.27 -5.83
CA GLY A 244 32.32 -7.21 -5.53
C GLY A 244 32.22 -8.35 -6.54
N LYS A 245 33.17 -8.41 -7.48
CA LYS A 245 33.48 -9.66 -8.15
C LYS A 245 33.97 -10.60 -7.06
N LYS A 246 33.22 -11.67 -6.79
CA LYS A 246 33.80 -12.85 -6.14
C LYS A 246 34.85 -13.38 -7.11
N SER A 247 36.13 -13.24 -6.73
CA SER A 247 37.23 -13.96 -7.37
C SER A 247 37.32 -15.36 -6.77
#